data_AF-D9XT02-F1
#
_entry.id   AF-D9XT02-F1
#
_cell.length_a   1.000
_cell.length_b   1.000
_cell.length_c   1.000
_cell.angle_alpha   90.00
_cell.angle_beta   90.00
_cell.angle_gamma   90.00
#
_symmetry.space_group_name_H-M   'P 1'
#
loop_
_entity.id
_entity.type
_entity.pdbx_description
1 polymer ?
#
loop_
_entity_poly.entity_id
_entity_poly.type
_entity_poly.pdbx_seq_one_letter_code
_entity_poly.pdbx_strand_id
1 'polypeptide(L)'
;MQRTKDDAFAKAVEWQSLSPVRSWVLAWARDIEIARRPDLAARHARARSNLEHEDAATAREALRELSGLLNEASEAVRVRAAPPPTAATSAPAPPSRRPPSPGPSRSRGTGAAGRDPRGSRR
;
A
#
# COMPACT_ATOMS: atom_id res chain seq x y z
N MET A 1 17.94 14.29 18.97
CA MET A 1 16.69 14.14 18.17
C MET A 1 15.86 15.41 18.06
N GLN A 2 15.86 16.33 19.05
CA GLN A 2 15.03 17.56 18.99
C GLN A 2 15.38 18.49 17.81
N ARG A 3 16.66 18.88 17.64
CA ARG A 3 17.09 19.72 16.49
C ARG A 3 16.68 19.14 15.13
N THR A 4 16.97 17.85 14.89
CA THR A 4 16.62 17.18 13.62
C THR A 4 15.12 17.11 13.36
N LYS A 5 14.30 17.09 14.42
CA LYS A 5 12.84 17.21 14.30
C LYS A 5 12.48 18.62 13.84
N ASP A 6 12.97 19.62 14.56
CA ASP A 6 12.65 21.03 14.29
C ASP A 6 13.07 21.42 12.86
N ASP A 7 14.24 20.96 12.42
CA ASP A 7 14.72 21.12 11.04
C ASP A 7 13.80 20.46 10.01
N ALA A 8 13.26 19.27 10.32
CA ALA A 8 12.33 18.57 9.43
C ALA A 8 10.99 19.31 9.30
N PHE A 9 10.48 19.88 10.40
CA PHE A 9 9.26 20.69 10.37
C PHE A 9 9.48 22.02 9.64
N ALA A 10 10.62 22.69 9.86
CA ALA A 10 10.99 23.89 9.13
C ALA A 10 11.06 23.64 7.61
N LYS A 11 11.78 22.59 7.19
CA LYS A 11 11.87 22.18 5.77
C LYS A 11 10.52 21.80 5.18
N ALA A 12 9.64 21.19 5.97
CA ALA A 12 8.31 20.84 5.47
C ALA A 12 7.46 22.08 5.14
N VAL A 13 7.58 23.14 5.93
CA VAL A 13 6.95 24.44 5.65
C VAL A 13 7.62 25.11 4.44
N GLU A 14 8.95 25.21 4.47
CA GLU A 14 9.74 25.85 3.40
C GLU A 14 9.48 25.21 2.04
N TRP A 15 9.45 23.87 1.99
CA TRP A 15 9.31 23.12 0.74
C TRP A 15 7.86 22.74 0.43
N GLN A 16 6.91 23.13 1.30
CA GLN A 16 5.49 22.78 1.20
C GLN A 16 5.27 21.27 0.97
N SER A 17 6.04 20.44 1.68
CA SER A 17 6.10 19.00 1.48
C SER A 17 6.20 18.26 2.81
N LEU A 18 5.43 17.20 2.99
CA LEU A 18 5.54 16.34 4.18
C LEU A 18 6.74 15.38 4.12
N SER A 19 7.48 15.35 3.01
CA SER A 19 8.59 14.42 2.82
C SER A 19 9.69 14.54 3.89
N PRO A 20 10.11 15.74 4.32
CA PRO A 20 11.09 15.90 5.41
C PRO A 20 10.60 15.33 6.74
N VAL A 21 9.34 15.59 7.11
CA VAL A 21 8.73 15.05 8.34
C VAL A 21 8.60 13.53 8.24
N ARG A 22 8.14 13.00 7.11
CA ARG A 22 8.05 11.55 6.89
C ARG A 22 9.41 10.87 7.02
N SER A 23 10.46 11.45 6.43
CA SER A 23 11.82 10.95 6.55
C SER A 23 12.31 10.95 8.01
N TRP A 24 12.07 12.05 8.74
CA TRP A 24 12.41 12.15 10.16
C TRP A 24 11.68 11.10 11.02
N VAL A 25 10.38 10.92 10.83
CA VAL A 25 9.59 9.90 11.56
C VAL A 25 10.12 8.49 11.31
N LEU A 26 10.48 8.16 10.06
CA LEU A 26 11.04 6.85 9.73
C LEU A 26 12.41 6.63 10.38
N ALA A 27 13.27 7.65 10.40
CA ALA A 27 14.56 7.58 11.09
C ALA A 27 14.37 7.39 12.62
N TRP A 28 13.44 8.14 13.23
CA TRP A 28 13.12 7.99 14.64
C TRP A 28 12.55 6.61 14.98
N ALA A 29 11.63 6.09 14.16
CA ALA A 29 11.07 4.75 14.34
C ALA A 29 12.14 3.66 14.25
N ARG A 30 13.10 3.79 13.31
CA ARG A 30 14.26 2.89 13.20
C ARG A 30 15.10 2.93 14.47
N ASP A 31 15.37 4.11 15.03
CA ASP A 31 16.18 4.24 16.24
C ASP A 31 15.47 3.63 17.47
N ILE A 32 14.14 3.72 17.54
CA ILE A 32 13.33 3.00 18.54
C ILE A 32 13.43 1.48 18.35
N GLU A 33 13.35 1.00 17.12
CA GLU A 33 13.44 -0.44 16.83
C GLU A 33 14.80 -1.02 17.22
N ILE A 34 15.88 -0.25 17.03
CA ILE A 34 17.21 -0.61 17.54
C ILE A 34 17.20 -0.69 19.07
N ALA A 35 16.70 0.34 19.76
CA ALA A 35 16.65 0.37 21.22
C ALA A 35 15.78 -0.77 21.81
N ARG A 36 14.74 -1.20 21.10
CA ARG A 36 13.84 -2.29 21.51
C ARG A 36 14.51 -3.66 21.49
N ARG A 37 15.62 -3.82 20.77
CA ARG A 37 16.32 -5.10 20.55
C ARG A 37 17.73 -5.03 21.17
N PRO A 38 17.94 -5.54 22.40
CA PRO A 38 19.20 -5.33 23.14
C PRO A 38 20.47 -5.77 22.40
N ASP A 39 20.44 -6.91 21.71
CA ASP A 39 21.57 -7.37 20.88
C ASP A 39 21.88 -6.40 19.74
N LEU A 40 20.84 -5.95 19.02
CA LEU A 40 20.97 -4.99 17.92
C LEU A 40 21.49 -3.65 18.42
N ALA A 41 21.02 -3.18 19.58
CA ALA A 41 21.52 -1.96 20.22
C ALA A 41 23.00 -2.06 20.60
N ALA A 42 23.43 -3.18 21.18
CA ALA A 42 24.82 -3.40 21.56
C ALA A 42 25.75 -3.42 20.34
N ARG A 43 25.34 -4.09 19.26
CA ARG A 43 26.08 -4.10 17.99
C ARG A 43 26.12 -2.72 17.35
N HIS A 44 25.00 -2.00 17.33
CA HIS A 44 24.93 -0.64 16.80
C HIS A 44 25.87 0.32 17.56
N ALA A 45 25.92 0.23 18.89
CA ALA A 45 26.83 1.04 19.71
C ALA A 45 28.30 0.75 19.40
N ARG A 46 28.68 -0.54 19.28
CA ARG A 46 30.05 -0.96 18.91
C ARG A 46 30.44 -0.52 17.49
N ALA A 47 29.56 -0.74 16.52
CA ALA A 47 29.81 -0.31 15.15
C ALA A 47 29.96 1.22 15.06
N ARG A 48 29.15 1.97 15.83
CA ARG A 48 29.27 3.43 15.90
C ARG A 48 30.58 3.89 16.52
N SER A 49 31.05 3.28 17.61
CA SER A 49 32.33 3.65 18.23
C SER A 49 33.53 3.39 17.32
N ASN A 50 33.44 2.37 16.46
CA ASN A 50 34.52 1.99 15.56
C ASN A 50 34.60 2.84 14.28
N LEU A 51 33.67 3.76 14.04
CA LEU A 51 33.73 4.66 12.87
C LEU A 51 34.92 5.64 12.94
N GLU A 52 35.33 6.02 14.14
CA GLU A 52 36.43 6.97 14.39
C GLU A 52 37.76 6.23 14.64
N HIS A 53 37.80 4.93 14.38
CA HIS A 53 38.99 4.11 14.61
C HIS A 53 40.13 4.53 13.67
N GLU A 54 41.35 4.61 14.22
CA GLU A 54 42.55 5.06 13.48
C GLU A 54 42.88 4.15 12.29
N ASP A 55 42.70 2.85 12.47
CA ASP A 55 42.77 1.90 11.36
C ASP A 55 41.55 2.04 10.43
N ALA A 56 41.83 2.43 9.19
CA ALA A 56 40.84 2.59 8.14
C ALA A 56 40.12 1.28 7.76
N ALA A 57 40.75 0.11 7.92
CA ALA A 57 40.07 -1.16 7.66
C ALA A 57 38.95 -1.39 8.67
N THR A 58 39.25 -1.18 9.95
CA THR A 58 38.29 -1.22 11.06
C THR A 58 37.15 -0.21 10.86
N ALA A 59 37.45 1.05 10.51
CA ALA A 59 36.42 2.06 10.27
C ALA A 59 35.49 1.71 9.09
N ARG A 60 36.03 1.13 8.01
CA ARG A 60 35.23 0.68 6.86
C ARG A 60 34.34 -0.50 7.21
N GLU A 61 34.83 -1.45 8.00
CA GLU A 61 34.02 -2.57 8.48
C GLU A 61 32.89 -2.09 9.39
N ALA A 62 33.21 -1.18 10.31
CA ALA A 62 32.23 -0.52 11.17
C ALA A 62 31.13 0.19 10.37
N LEU A 63 31.49 0.91 9.30
CA LEU A 63 30.51 1.55 8.41
C LEU A 63 29.61 0.54 7.70
N ARG A 64 30.17 -0.59 7.22
CA ARG A 64 29.38 -1.67 6.60
C ARG A 64 28.42 -2.29 7.60
N GLU A 65 28.90 -2.63 8.79
CA GLU A 65 28.05 -3.18 9.84
C GLU A 65 26.95 -2.20 10.23
N LEU A 66 27.30 -0.94 10.51
CA LEU A 66 26.33 0.08 10.86
C LEU A 66 25.25 0.24 9.79
N SER A 67 25.63 0.28 8.51
CA SER A 67 24.68 0.35 7.40
C SER A 67 23.73 -0.85 7.37
N GLY A 68 24.26 -2.06 7.61
CA GLY A 68 23.46 -3.29 7.69
C GLY A 68 22.44 -3.26 8.84
N LEU A 69 22.88 -2.86 10.04
CA LEU A 69 22.01 -2.76 11.21
C LEU A 69 20.89 -1.72 11.02
N LEU A 70 21.22 -0.57 10.43
CA LEU A 70 20.24 0.47 10.12
C LEU A 70 19.23 0.00 9.06
N ASN A 71 19.67 -0.76 8.05
CA ASN A 71 18.78 -1.35 7.06
C ASN A 71 17.86 -2.39 7.70
N GLU A 72 18.39 -3.30 8.51
CA GLU A 72 17.60 -4.32 9.22
C GLU A 72 16.49 -3.69 10.07
N ALA A 73 16.82 -2.67 10.86
CA ALA A 73 15.84 -1.95 11.65
C ALA A 73 14.81 -1.21 10.77
N SER A 74 15.22 -0.65 9.63
CA SER A 74 14.31 0.04 8.71
C SER A 74 13.31 -0.91 8.06
N GLU A 75 13.75 -2.12 7.68
CA GLU A 75 12.87 -3.17 7.16
C GLU A 75 11.87 -3.63 8.22
N ALA A 76 12.32 -3.85 9.47
CA ALA A 76 11.42 -4.22 10.56
C ALA A 76 10.32 -3.17 10.81
N VAL A 77 10.65 -1.88 10.74
CA VAL A 77 9.67 -0.78 10.83
C VAL A 77 8.68 -0.82 9.66
N ARG A 78 9.15 -1.05 8.42
CA ARG A 78 8.28 -1.11 7.23
C ARG A 78 7.33 -2.29 7.29
N VAL A 79 7.81 -3.48 7.65
CA VAL A 79 6.99 -4.68 7.79
C VAL A 79 5.88 -4.48 8.82
N ARG A 80 6.20 -3.85 9.96
CA ARG A 80 5.20 -3.55 11.00
C ARG A 80 4.19 -2.49 10.58
N ALA A 81 4.58 -1.55 9.71
CA ALA A 81 3.71 -0.49 9.20
C ALA A 81 2.85 -0.93 7.99
N ALA A 82 3.16 -2.08 7.38
CA ALA A 82 2.36 -2.62 6.30
C ALA A 82 0.97 -3.00 6.84
N PRO A 83 -0.13 -2.61 6.15
CA PRO A 83 -1.44 -3.14 6.50
C PRO A 83 -1.37 -4.68 6.45
N PRO A 84 -2.11 -5.41 7.32
CA PRO A 84 -2.19 -6.86 7.18
C PRO A 84 -2.58 -7.16 5.73
N PRO A 85 -2.04 -8.23 5.11
CA PRO A 85 -2.51 -8.64 3.80
C PRO A 85 -4.02 -8.71 3.95
N THR A 86 -4.75 -7.86 3.22
CA THR A 86 -6.19 -7.95 3.16
C THR A 86 -6.42 -9.40 2.79
N ALA A 87 -7.03 -10.17 3.68
CA ALA A 87 -7.52 -11.48 3.31
C ALA A 87 -8.33 -11.19 2.06
N ALA A 88 -7.80 -11.60 0.90
CA ALA A 88 -8.50 -11.45 -0.35
C ALA A 88 -9.81 -12.16 -0.09
N THR A 89 -10.86 -11.36 0.08
CA THR A 89 -12.19 -11.85 0.32
C THR A 89 -12.47 -12.78 -0.85
N SER A 90 -12.31 -14.08 -0.62
CA SER A 90 -13.02 -15.13 -1.34
C SER A 90 -14.48 -14.93 -0.97
N ALA A 91 -15.08 -13.85 -1.47
CA ALA A 91 -16.52 -13.76 -1.57
C ALA A 91 -16.92 -14.91 -2.49
N PRO A 92 -17.81 -15.81 -2.05
CA PRO A 92 -18.37 -16.79 -2.97
C PRO A 92 -19.02 -16.03 -4.14
N ALA A 93 -18.78 -16.52 -5.35
CA ALA A 93 -19.35 -15.93 -6.56
C ALA A 93 -20.87 -15.78 -6.40
N PRO A 94 -21.47 -14.64 -6.81
CA PRO A 94 -22.90 -14.45 -6.69
C PRO A 94 -23.64 -15.52 -7.50
N PRO A 95 -24.76 -16.07 -7.01
CA PRO A 95 -25.49 -17.10 -7.73
C PRO A 95 -25.95 -16.58 -9.08
N SER A 96 -25.72 -17.36 -10.14
CA SER A 96 -26.12 -17.04 -11.50
C SER A 96 -27.62 -16.75 -11.55
N ARG A 97 -28.00 -15.52 -11.93
CA ARG A 97 -29.40 -15.18 -12.20
C ARG A 97 -29.90 -16.06 -13.34
N ARG A 98 -30.89 -16.91 -13.04
CA ARG A 98 -31.65 -17.64 -14.06
C ARG A 98 -32.32 -16.63 -14.99
N PRO A 99 -32.27 -16.81 -16.32
CA PRO A 99 -33.02 -15.96 -17.23
C PRO A 99 -34.53 -16.18 -17.05
N PRO A 100 -35.36 -15.14 -17.26
CA PRO A 100 -36.81 -15.25 -17.13
C PRO A 100 -37.38 -16.19 -18.21
N SER A 101 -38.35 -17.02 -17.79
CA SER A 101 -39.07 -17.94 -18.68
C SER A 101 -39.78 -17.18 -19.81
N PRO A 102 -39.80 -17.73 -21.04
CA PRO A 102 -40.56 -17.14 -22.14
C PRO A 102 -42.08 -17.24 -21.85
N GLY A 103 -42.77 -16.12 -21.94
CA GLY A 103 -44.23 -16.02 -21.82
C GLY A 103 -44.98 -16.72 -22.98
N PRO A 104 -46.31 -16.90 -22.87
CA PRO A 104 -47.05 -17.80 -23.74
C PRO A 104 -47.20 -17.25 -25.17
N SER A 105 -46.89 -18.11 -26.14
CA SER A 105 -47.06 -17.91 -27.58
C SER A 105 -48.52 -17.63 -27.95
N ARG A 106 -48.80 -16.43 -28.50
CA ARG A 106 -50.08 -16.16 -29.17
C ARG A 106 -50.08 -16.77 -30.57
N SER A 107 -50.90 -17.79 -30.74
CA SER A 107 -51.29 -18.39 -32.02
C SER A 107 -51.93 -17.35 -32.95
N ARG A 108 -51.30 -17.07 -34.10
CA ARG A 108 -51.92 -16.39 -35.24
C ARG A 108 -52.73 -17.42 -36.03
N GLY A 109 -54.05 -17.33 -35.96
CA GLY A 109 -54.96 -18.00 -36.90
C GLY A 109 -55.08 -17.18 -38.18
N THR A 110 -54.75 -17.79 -39.31
CA THR A 110 -55.05 -17.32 -40.66
C THR A 110 -56.24 -18.11 -41.23
N GLY A 111 -57.23 -17.40 -41.75
CA GLY A 111 -58.37 -17.92 -42.52
C GLY A 111 -59.42 -16.81 -42.66
N ALA A 112 -59.39 -15.99 -43.70
CA ALA A 112 -59.86 -16.19 -45.08
C ALA A 112 -61.32 -15.75 -45.30
N ALA A 113 -61.48 -14.88 -46.30
CA ALA A 113 -62.60 -14.68 -47.22
C ALA A 113 -63.72 -13.66 -46.90
N GLY A 114 -64.03 -12.84 -47.91
CA GLY A 114 -65.24 -12.03 -48.09
C GLY A 114 -64.94 -10.54 -48.38
N ARG A 115 -64.70 -10.11 -49.63
CA ARG A 115 -65.69 -9.48 -50.55
C ARG A 115 -66.55 -8.39 -49.88
N ASP A 116 -66.80 -7.20 -50.41
CA ASP A 116 -66.48 -6.46 -51.64
C ASP A 116 -67.09 -5.03 -51.41
N PRO A 117 -67.31 -4.13 -52.39
CA PRO A 117 -66.72 -2.80 -52.39
C PRO A 117 -67.77 -1.67 -52.26
N ARG A 118 -67.28 -0.42 -52.13
CA ARG A 118 -67.93 0.91 -52.32
C ARG A 118 -67.25 1.84 -51.32
N GLY A 119 -66.72 3.01 -51.62
CA GLY A 119 -66.88 3.91 -52.76
C GLY A 119 -66.65 5.32 -52.23
N SER A 120 -66.09 6.20 -53.07
CA SER A 120 -66.15 7.67 -52.98
C SER A 120 -65.35 8.36 -51.87
N ARG A 121 -64.32 9.14 -52.25
CA ARG A 121 -64.36 10.62 -52.44
C ARG A 121 -64.72 11.33 -51.12
N ARG A 122 -63.86 12.15 -50.53
CA ARG A 122 -63.21 13.36 -51.07
C ARG A 122 -62.09 13.79 -50.13
#